data_AF-A0A4Q8TAA9-F1
#
_entry.id   AF-A0A4Q8TAA9-F1
#
_cell.length_a   1.000
_cell.length_b   1.000
_cell.length_c   1.000
_cell.angle_alpha   90.00
_cell.angle_beta   90.00
_cell.angle_gamma   90.00
#
_symmetry.space_group_name_H-M   'P 1'
#
loop_
_entity.id
_entity.type
_entity.pdbx_description
1 polymer ?
#
loop_
_entity_poly.entity_id
_entity_poly.type
_entity_poly.pdbx_seq_one_letter_code
_entity_poly.pdbx_strand_id
1 'polypeptide(L)'
;MNTRSAFSFFLLSMQGKQPQDVNFEQWCLANQDKLSLNDDIYNIAGKNVIDIMLNYERLREDVCLLESRFGPLKGLADTFRGITAKAKIRPEYATVKYMFGQAPKAREFIADLHSESINKYKFKIP
;
A
#
# COMPACT_ATOMS: atom_id res chain seq x y z
N MET A 1 -3.34 1.67 1.56
CA MET A 1 -3.17 1.28 0.14
C MET A 1 -1.87 0.51 -0.07
N ASN A 2 -1.94 -0.50 -0.93
CA ASN A 2 -0.98 -1.57 -1.21
C ASN A 2 0.38 -1.10 -1.77
N THR A 3 1.23 -0.50 -0.94
CA THR A 3 2.63 -0.19 -1.33
C THR A 3 3.47 -1.46 -1.47
N ARG A 4 3.07 -2.57 -0.85
CA ARG A 4 3.78 -3.86 -0.94
C ARG A 4 3.57 -4.56 -2.28
N SER A 5 2.41 -4.49 -2.91
CA SER A 5 2.15 -5.13 -4.21
C SER A 5 2.96 -4.51 -5.35
N ALA A 6 2.94 -3.17 -5.44
CA ALA A 6 3.76 -2.41 -6.39
C ALA A 6 5.26 -2.58 -6.12
N PHE A 7 5.65 -2.73 -4.85
CA PHE A 7 7.04 -2.93 -4.45
C PHE A 7 7.53 -4.36 -4.72
N SER A 8 6.69 -5.38 -4.50
CA SER A 8 6.99 -6.77 -4.84
C SER A 8 7.04 -6.99 -6.35
N PHE A 9 6.11 -6.40 -7.12
CA PHE A 9 6.20 -6.32 -8.59
C PHE A 9 7.54 -5.74 -9.03
N PHE A 10 7.90 -4.59 -8.45
CA PHE A 10 9.12 -3.89 -8.81
C PHE A 10 10.39 -4.66 -8.41
N LEU A 11 10.44 -5.25 -7.21
CA LEU A 11 11.57 -6.10 -6.80
C LEU A 11 11.68 -7.38 -7.62
N LEU A 12 10.55 -7.96 -8.06
CA LEU A 12 10.54 -9.13 -8.95
C LEU A 12 10.95 -8.76 -10.38
N SER A 13 10.58 -7.59 -10.89
CA SER A 13 11.16 -7.08 -12.15
C SER A 13 12.68 -6.90 -12.00
N MET A 14 13.15 -6.42 -10.84
CA MET A 14 14.59 -6.22 -10.57
C MET A 14 15.42 -7.51 -10.45
N GLN A 15 14.83 -8.71 -10.50
CA GLN A 15 15.55 -10.01 -10.56
C GLN A 15 16.00 -10.39 -11.99
N GLY A 16 16.41 -9.40 -12.79
CA GLY A 16 16.98 -9.61 -14.13
C GLY A 16 16.02 -9.43 -15.31
N LYS A 17 14.82 -8.87 -15.09
CA LYS A 17 13.90 -8.48 -16.18
C LYS A 17 13.79 -6.96 -16.25
N GLN A 18 13.66 -6.40 -17.45
CA GLN A 18 13.46 -4.95 -17.50
C GLN A 18 12.00 -4.64 -17.08
N PRO A 19 11.74 -3.50 -16.41
CA PRO A 19 10.36 -3.11 -16.03
C PRO A 19 9.37 -3.08 -17.20
N GLN A 20 9.86 -2.83 -18.44
CA GLN A 20 9.04 -2.91 -19.66
C GLN A 20 8.60 -4.34 -20.06
N ASP A 21 9.25 -5.38 -19.52
CA ASP A 21 8.98 -6.79 -19.87
C ASP A 21 7.92 -7.42 -18.96
N VAL A 22 7.40 -6.66 -17.99
CA VAL A 22 6.41 -7.14 -17.02
C VAL A 22 5.19 -6.23 -17.06
N ASN A 23 4.05 -6.76 -17.51
CA ASN A 23 2.80 -6.02 -17.50
C ASN A 23 2.21 -6.01 -16.08
N PHE A 24 2.04 -4.81 -15.50
CA PHE A 24 1.53 -4.64 -14.14
C PHE A 24 0.14 -5.27 -13.93
N GLU A 25 -0.78 -5.08 -14.88
CA GLU A 25 -2.12 -5.66 -14.80
C GLU A 25 -2.08 -7.19 -14.78
N GLN A 26 -1.34 -7.79 -15.72
CA GLN A 26 -1.18 -9.24 -15.78
C GLN A 26 -0.52 -9.80 -14.52
N TRP A 27 0.50 -9.12 -14.00
CA TRP A 27 1.17 -9.56 -12.78
C TRP A 27 0.22 -9.56 -11.58
N CYS A 28 -0.55 -8.49 -11.38
CA CYS A 28 -1.53 -8.42 -10.29
C CYS A 28 -2.56 -9.55 -10.40
N LEU A 29 -3.12 -9.77 -11.60
CA LEU A 29 -4.13 -10.81 -11.82
C LEU A 29 -3.56 -12.23 -11.67
N ALA A 30 -2.27 -12.44 -11.96
CA ALA A 30 -1.59 -13.73 -11.82
C ALA A 30 -1.01 -13.99 -10.41
N ASN A 31 -0.90 -12.98 -9.56
CA ASN A 31 -0.28 -13.05 -8.23
C ASN A 31 -1.22 -12.53 -7.13
N GLN A 32 -2.48 -12.94 -7.17
CA GLN A 32 -3.54 -12.42 -6.30
C GLN A 32 -3.25 -12.67 -4.82
N ASP A 33 -2.69 -13.84 -4.50
CA ASP A 33 -2.21 -14.23 -3.17
C ASP A 33 -1.21 -13.21 -2.60
N LYS A 34 -0.35 -12.65 -3.46
CA LYS A 34 0.64 -11.64 -3.04
C LYS A 34 0.02 -10.29 -2.71
N LEU A 35 -1.20 -10.03 -3.17
CA LEU A 35 -1.91 -8.77 -2.90
C LEU A 35 -2.54 -8.77 -1.51
N SER A 36 -2.88 -9.94 -0.97
CA SER A 36 -3.51 -10.12 0.35
C SER A 36 -2.54 -10.51 1.47
N LEU A 37 -1.23 -10.57 1.25
CA LEU A 37 -0.24 -10.96 2.29
C LEU A 37 -0.29 -10.14 3.58
N ASN A 38 -0.83 -8.91 3.53
CA ASN A 38 -1.00 -8.12 4.74
C ASN A 38 -2.16 -8.60 5.61
N ASP A 39 -3.17 -9.21 5.00
CA ASP A 39 -4.31 -9.78 5.70
C ASP A 39 -3.86 -10.85 6.69
N ASP A 40 -2.84 -11.63 6.34
CA ASP A 40 -2.24 -12.65 7.23
C ASP A 40 -1.65 -12.07 8.53
N ILE A 41 -1.30 -10.78 8.54
CA ILE A 41 -0.69 -10.11 9.71
C ILE A 41 -1.76 -9.69 10.72
N TYR A 42 -2.96 -9.34 10.27
CA TYR A 42 -3.98 -8.72 11.12
C TYR A 42 -5.36 -9.37 11.09
N ASN A 43 -5.61 -10.35 10.22
CA ASN A 43 -6.83 -11.14 10.24
C ASN A 43 -6.63 -12.34 11.16
N ILE A 44 -7.00 -12.18 12.43
CA ILE A 44 -6.89 -13.23 13.45
C ILE A 44 -8.28 -13.83 13.64
N ALA A 45 -8.40 -15.14 13.45
CA ALA A 45 -9.68 -15.87 13.52
C ALA A 45 -10.79 -15.25 12.66
N GLY A 46 -10.44 -14.83 11.43
CA GLY A 46 -11.39 -14.23 10.48
C GLY A 46 -11.78 -12.79 10.82
N LYS A 47 -11.12 -12.14 11.79
CA LYS A 47 -11.40 -10.77 12.19
C LYS A 47 -10.20 -9.87 11.97
N ASN A 48 -10.42 -8.76 11.29
CA ASN A 48 -9.44 -7.69 11.21
C ASN A 48 -9.27 -7.01 12.59
N VAL A 49 -8.14 -7.25 13.25
CA VAL A 49 -7.83 -6.74 14.59
C VAL A 49 -7.19 -5.35 14.61
N ILE A 50 -6.99 -4.68 13.47
CA ILE A 50 -6.41 -3.33 13.44
C ILE A 50 -7.48 -2.29 13.82
N ASP A 51 -7.21 -1.55 14.89
CA ASP A 51 -8.01 -0.41 15.34
C ASP A 51 -7.71 0.86 14.52
N ILE A 52 -6.43 1.12 14.25
CA ILE A 52 -5.95 2.31 13.54
C ILE A 52 -4.95 1.86 12.47
N MET A 53 -5.28 2.13 11.21
CA MET A 53 -4.39 1.91 10.07
C MET A 53 -3.86 3.26 9.59
N LEU A 54 -2.54 3.43 9.57
CA LEU A 54 -1.90 4.66 9.07
C LEU A 54 -1.78 4.60 7.54
N ASN A 55 -2.34 5.60 6.85
CA ASN A 55 -2.24 5.76 5.42
C ASN A 55 -0.96 6.49 5.04
N TYR A 56 -0.10 5.86 4.23
CA TYR A 56 1.14 6.46 3.77
C TYR A 56 0.95 7.79 3.03
N GLU A 57 -0.11 7.94 2.23
CA GLU A 57 -0.38 9.18 1.48
C GLU A 57 -0.81 10.35 2.37
N ARG A 58 -1.20 10.05 3.60
CA ARG A 58 -1.65 11.01 4.62
C ARG A 58 -0.97 10.71 5.95
N LEU A 59 0.28 10.25 5.89
CA LEU A 59 0.97 9.66 7.04
C LEU A 59 1.10 10.67 8.17
N ARG A 60 1.37 11.92 7.83
CA ARG A 60 1.48 13.00 8.81
C ARG A 60 0.15 13.23 9.52
N GLU A 61 -0.93 13.35 8.77
CA GLU A 61 -2.27 13.55 9.31
C GLU A 61 -2.67 12.40 10.23
N ASP A 62 -2.45 11.16 9.80
CA ASP A 62 -2.82 9.97 10.55
C ASP A 62 -1.98 9.80 11.82
N VAL A 63 -0.70 10.18 11.79
CA VAL A 63 0.16 10.17 12.98
C VAL A 63 -0.24 11.30 13.94
N CYS A 64 -0.56 12.50 13.45
CA CYS A 64 -1.09 13.56 14.31
C CYS A 64 -2.42 13.15 14.99
N LEU A 65 -3.29 12.43 14.28
CA LEU A 65 -4.50 11.86 14.88
C LEU A 65 -4.15 10.82 15.96
N LEU A 66 -3.13 9.99 15.73
CA LEU A 66 -2.66 9.04 16.71
C LEU A 66 -2.11 9.73 17.98
N GLU A 67 -1.33 10.80 17.83
CA GLU A 67 -0.84 11.61 18.96
C GLU A 67 -1.98 12.22 19.78
N SER A 68 -3.03 12.71 19.12
CA SER A 68 -4.19 13.28 19.80
C SER A 68 -4.95 12.26 20.65
N ARG A 69 -4.91 10.98 20.25
CA ARG A 69 -5.53 9.86 20.98
C ARG A 69 -4.65 9.33 22.09
N PHE A 70 -3.33 9.39 21.91
CA PHE A 70 -2.35 8.84 22.84
C PHE A 70 -1.29 9.90 23.16
N GLY A 71 -1.53 10.68 24.21
CA GLY A 71 -0.63 11.75 24.66
C GLY A 71 0.86 11.38 24.77
N PRO A 72 1.24 10.16 25.21
CA PRO A 72 2.64 9.73 25.23
C PRO A 72 3.33 9.67 23.86
N LEU A 73 2.57 9.67 22.75
CA LEU A 73 3.12 9.64 21.39
C LEU A 73 3.42 11.05 20.83
N LYS A 74 3.14 12.11 21.57
CA LYS A 74 3.32 13.49 21.12
C LYS A 74 4.72 13.72 20.53
N GLY A 75 4.78 14.24 19.30
CA GLY A 75 6.02 14.49 18.56
C GLY A 75 6.42 13.38 17.58
N LEU A 76 5.70 12.25 17.53
CA LEU A 76 5.95 11.15 16.59
C LEU A 76 5.84 11.56 15.12
N ALA A 77 4.90 12.43 14.76
CA ALA A 77 4.73 12.96 13.41
C ALA A 77 5.97 13.75 12.97
N ASP A 78 6.63 14.43 13.90
CA ASP A 78 7.87 15.15 13.65
C ASP A 78 9.06 14.20 13.51
N THR A 79 9.11 13.14 14.32
CA THR A 79 10.09 12.05 14.15
C THR A 79 9.97 11.40 12.78
N PHE A 80 8.75 11.13 12.31
CA PHE A 80 8.51 10.47 11.02
C PHE A 80 8.71 11.37 9.80
N ARG A 81 8.71 12.70 9.97
CA ARG A 81 8.92 13.66 8.88
C ARG A 81 10.22 13.41 8.11
N GLY A 82 11.27 12.93 8.77
CA GLY A 82 12.57 12.63 8.16
C GLY A 82 12.68 11.24 7.53
N ILE A 83 11.68 10.37 7.72
CA ILE A 83 11.77 8.97 7.28
C ILE A 83 11.34 8.85 5.82
N THR A 84 12.30 8.57 4.95
CA THR A 84 12.06 8.24 3.55
C THR A 84 12.18 6.73 3.36
N ALA A 85 11.10 6.01 3.66
CA ALA A 85 11.08 4.56 3.46
C ALA A 85 11.24 4.21 1.97
N LYS A 86 12.30 3.47 1.62
CA LYS A 86 12.55 2.92 0.27
C LYS A 86 12.63 3.97 -0.85
N ALA A 87 12.97 5.21 -0.51
CA ALA A 87 13.28 6.23 -1.52
C ALA A 87 14.45 5.75 -2.40
N LYS A 88 14.44 6.14 -3.68
CA LYS A 88 15.42 5.78 -4.72
C LYS A 88 15.38 4.36 -5.28
N ILE A 89 14.55 3.47 -4.73
CA ILE A 89 14.36 2.12 -5.31
C ILE A 89 13.32 2.17 -6.44
N ARG A 90 12.20 2.88 -6.23
CA ARG A 90 11.12 3.00 -7.22
C ARG A 90 11.48 4.02 -8.31
N PRO A 91 11.29 3.72 -9.62
CA PRO A 91 11.44 4.69 -10.70
C PRO A 91 10.47 5.85 -10.54
N GLU A 92 10.90 7.06 -10.89
CA GLU A 92 10.09 8.28 -10.72
C GLU A 92 8.77 8.22 -11.50
N TYR A 93 8.77 7.58 -12.68
CA TYR A 93 7.58 7.42 -13.50
C TYR A 93 6.54 6.46 -12.91
N ALA A 94 6.95 5.52 -12.04
CA ALA A 94 6.12 4.43 -11.52
C ALA A 94 5.20 4.90 -10.36
N THR A 95 4.54 6.03 -10.55
CA THR A 95 3.56 6.57 -9.61
C THR A 95 2.33 5.66 -9.54
N VAL A 96 1.63 5.68 -8.39
CA VAL A 96 0.37 4.92 -8.22
C VAL A 96 -0.63 5.27 -9.32
N LYS A 97 -0.81 6.58 -9.61
CA LYS A 97 -1.68 7.08 -10.67
C LYS A 97 -1.29 6.55 -12.04
N TYR A 98 0.00 6.55 -12.38
CA TYR A 98 0.47 6.04 -13.67
C TYR A 98 0.23 4.53 -13.80
N MET A 99 0.64 3.74 -12.80
CA MET A 99 0.53 2.28 -12.88
C MET A 99 -0.93 1.81 -12.95
N PHE A 100 -1.82 2.34 -12.11
CA PHE A 100 -3.23 1.96 -12.10
C PHE A 100 -4.02 2.59 -13.25
N GLY A 101 -3.60 3.75 -13.77
CA GLY A 101 -4.20 4.35 -14.97
C GLY A 101 -4.01 3.50 -16.24
N GLN A 102 -2.98 2.65 -16.27
CA GLN A 102 -2.70 1.71 -17.36
C GLN A 102 -3.19 0.27 -17.07
N ALA A 103 -3.87 0.05 -15.93
CA ALA A 103 -4.24 -1.28 -15.45
C ALA A 103 -5.65 -1.29 -14.81
N PRO A 104 -6.72 -0.94 -15.55
CA PRO A 104 -8.06 -0.80 -15.01
C PRO A 104 -8.61 -2.09 -14.38
N LYS A 105 -8.31 -3.27 -14.94
CA LYS A 105 -8.80 -4.55 -14.39
C LYS A 105 -8.11 -4.89 -13.08
N ALA A 106 -6.80 -4.64 -12.99
CA ALA A 106 -6.09 -4.81 -11.73
C ALA A 106 -6.59 -3.81 -10.67
N ARG A 107 -6.93 -2.59 -11.07
CA ARG A 107 -7.52 -1.58 -10.19
C ARG A 107 -8.84 -2.05 -9.60
N GLU A 108 -9.76 -2.52 -10.45
CA GLU A 108 -11.06 -3.06 -10.04
C GLU A 108 -10.90 -4.29 -9.14
N PHE A 109 -10.08 -5.25 -9.57
CA PHE A 109 -9.81 -6.46 -8.79
C PHE A 109 -9.27 -6.14 -7.39
N ILE A 110 -8.29 -5.24 -7.27
CA ILE A 110 -7.72 -4.85 -5.98
C ILE A 110 -8.72 -4.08 -5.12
N ALA A 111 -9.59 -3.27 -5.73
CA ALA A 111 -10.65 -2.57 -5.02
C ALA A 111 -11.67 -3.56 -4.43
N ASP A 112 -12.05 -4.59 -5.18
CA ASP A 112 -12.96 -5.63 -4.71
C ASP A 112 -12.32 -6.48 -3.61
N LEU A 113 -11.09 -6.96 -3.85
CA LEU A 113 -10.32 -7.80 -2.93
C LEU A 113 -10.15 -7.15 -1.55
N HIS A 114 -9.97 -5.83 -1.51
CA HIS A 114 -9.76 -5.09 -0.26
C HIS A 114 -10.92 -4.15 0.11
N SER A 115 -12.11 -4.42 -0.40
CA SER A 115 -13.31 -3.59 -0.19
C SER A 115 -13.60 -3.33 1.30
N GLU A 116 -13.48 -4.34 2.15
CA GLU A 116 -13.65 -4.20 3.60
C GLU A 116 -12.65 -3.20 4.22
N SER A 117 -11.37 -3.34 3.90
CA SER A 117 -10.31 -2.45 4.39
C SER A 117 -10.46 -1.04 3.83
N ILE A 118 -10.85 -0.90 2.56
CA ILE A 118 -11.15 0.39 1.94
C ILE A 118 -12.29 1.08 2.69
N ASN A 119 -13.36 0.35 3.00
CA ASN A 119 -14.52 0.87 3.71
C ASN A 119 -14.23 1.20 5.18
N LYS A 120 -13.49 0.33 5.89
CA LYS A 120 -13.13 0.48 7.30
C LYS A 120 -12.18 1.66 7.53
N TYR A 121 -11.16 1.79 6.68
CA TYR A 121 -10.08 2.79 6.85
C TYR A 121 -10.20 4.00 5.92
N LYS A 122 -11.26 4.06 5.10
CA LYS A 122 -11.53 5.17 4.16
C LYS A 122 -10.35 5.41 3.20
N PHE A 123 -9.75 4.33 2.72
CA PHE A 123 -8.73 4.44 1.67
C PHE A 123 -9.36 4.96 0.38
N LYS A 124 -8.61 5.78 -0.36
CA LYS A 124 -9.00 6.19 -1.71
C LYS A 124 -8.63 5.08 -2.68
N ILE A 125 -9.46 4.84 -3.67
CA ILE A 125 -9.09 3.99 -4.81
C ILE A 125 -8.39 4.93 -5.81
N PRO A 126 -7.19 4.56 -6.31
CA PRO A 126 -6.45 5.38 -7.26
C PRO A 126 -7.09 5.40 -8.65
#